data_AF-A0A5E3W9K3-F1
#
_entry.id   AF-A0A5E3W9K3-F1
#
_cell.length_a   1.000
_cell.length_b   1.000
_cell.length_c   1.000
_cell.angle_alpha   90.00
_cell.angle_beta   90.00
_cell.angle_gamma   90.00
#
_symmetry.space_group_name_H-M   'P 1'
#
loop_
_entity.id
_entity.type
_entity.pdbx_description
1 polymer ?
#
loop_
_entity_poly.entity_id
_entity_poly.type
_entity_poly.pdbx_seq_one_letter_code
_entity_poly.pdbx_strand_id
1 'polypeptide(L)'
;MDLRRIAQTNAMASPRKAASSSSGSTTPRSLPTTPVRPRSGYAEINRSPLLLPSQSASIPFDWDAAKGLKEAPYSPRVSARKGRRSEVGVGMNGPPGTPGRKRERVVRKKGLIERIQNLPSRIAFEISIFPANVPFPEGKSAANVVGGALHFLHFCVRLVQVRDVPDTNTGWEDMYREDKGGSWFDWTTVLTMFLVGAALANALILFTHTKIYHLHSQTNPVASPHARFVTRPESTPPLTSRIRTHLWRSFVSFWRFLLNLSGSNRGASKDSSRRVQELEVWDPSELELALFCVYSPMHALLWMLWNPGNWIMISFVMGCTAVQLRALVTTYEAKLKDRAIISAEVMNEYDQRFVYPRVNPIRKDASVMTHESEMVGHR
;
A
#
# COMPACT_ATOMS: atom_id res chain seq x y z
N MET A 1 5.93 25.14 -10.04
CA MET A 1 7.40 25.19 -10.19
C MET A 1 7.88 23.74 -10.03
N ASP A 2 7.75 22.98 -11.12
CA ASP A 2 7.83 21.52 -11.13
C ASP A 2 9.25 21.03 -11.44
N LEU A 3 9.91 20.44 -10.44
CA LEU A 3 11.20 19.76 -10.58
C LEU A 3 11.01 18.27 -10.89
N ARG A 4 10.38 17.98 -12.03
CA ARG A 4 10.36 16.62 -12.63
C ARG A 4 10.48 16.71 -14.15
N ARG A 5 11.65 17.16 -14.62
CA ARG A 5 11.97 17.13 -16.05
C ARG A 5 13.48 17.10 -16.32
N ILE A 6 14.19 16.14 -15.75
CA ILE A 6 15.55 15.80 -16.18
C ILE A 6 15.72 14.28 -16.12
N ALA A 7 15.32 13.61 -17.21
CA ALA A 7 15.84 12.31 -17.61
C ALA A 7 15.23 11.98 -18.97
N GLN A 8 15.92 12.37 -20.05
CA GLN A 8 15.91 11.73 -21.38
C GLN A 8 16.41 12.73 -22.43
N THR A 9 17.73 12.80 -22.63
CA THR A 9 18.30 13.14 -23.93
C THR A 9 19.68 12.52 -24.07
N ASN A 10 19.80 11.68 -25.10
CA ASN A 10 20.95 11.52 -25.99
C ASN A 10 22.13 10.65 -25.54
N ALA A 11 22.07 9.41 -26.03
CA ALA A 11 23.22 8.58 -26.30
C ALA A 11 23.94 9.03 -27.59
N MET A 12 25.28 9.03 -27.52
CA MET A 12 26.29 8.80 -28.58
C MET A 12 26.25 9.61 -29.89
N ALA A 13 27.27 10.46 -30.05
CA ALA A 13 27.99 10.64 -31.31
C ALA A 13 29.49 10.79 -31.01
N SER A 14 30.31 9.83 -31.46
CA SER A 14 31.77 9.92 -31.46
C SER A 14 32.24 10.23 -32.89
N PRO A 15 33.11 11.22 -33.15
CA PRO A 15 33.61 11.49 -34.49
C PRO A 15 34.81 10.62 -34.85
N ARG A 16 34.73 10.03 -36.04
CA ARG A 16 35.79 9.27 -36.73
C ARG A 16 36.87 10.23 -37.25
N LYS A 17 38.13 9.92 -36.98
CA LYS A 17 39.32 10.54 -37.63
C LYS A 17 39.45 10.03 -39.07
N ALA A 18 39.65 10.96 -40.00
CA ALA A 18 40.12 10.70 -41.36
C ALA A 18 41.65 10.76 -41.43
N ALA A 19 42.20 10.07 -42.42
CA ALA A 19 43.63 9.83 -42.64
C ALA A 19 44.20 10.67 -43.80
N SER A 20 45.51 10.89 -43.78
CA SER A 20 46.39 11.21 -44.91
C SER A 20 47.84 11.04 -44.42
N SER A 21 48.86 10.56 -45.15
CA SER A 21 49.04 10.00 -46.49
C SER A 21 50.56 9.75 -46.65
N SER A 22 50.95 9.02 -47.70
CA SER A 22 52.32 8.85 -48.27
C SER A 22 53.22 7.81 -47.58
N SER A 23 54.04 6.99 -48.24
CA SER A 23 54.34 6.72 -49.66
C SER A 23 55.38 5.58 -49.68
N GLY A 24 55.37 4.69 -50.67
CA GLY A 24 56.51 3.78 -50.89
C GLY A 24 56.24 2.61 -51.84
N SER A 25 56.89 2.65 -53.01
CA SER A 25 57.08 1.63 -54.06
C SER A 25 57.56 0.27 -53.51
N THR A 26 57.25 -0.91 -54.08
CA THR A 26 57.76 -1.45 -55.36
C THR A 26 56.98 -2.70 -55.83
N THR A 27 57.16 -3.03 -57.11
CA THR A 27 56.55 -4.03 -58.03
C THR A 27 56.84 -5.53 -57.73
N PRO A 28 56.21 -6.52 -58.45
CA PRO A 28 55.57 -7.71 -57.85
C PRO A 28 56.16 -9.08 -58.26
N ARG A 29 55.72 -10.18 -57.60
CA ARG A 29 55.75 -11.53 -58.22
C ARG A 29 54.75 -12.55 -57.60
N SER A 30 53.81 -12.99 -58.45
CA SER A 30 53.17 -14.33 -58.64
C SER A 30 52.52 -15.16 -57.50
N LEU A 31 51.16 -15.26 -57.59
CA LEU A 31 50.24 -16.44 -57.51
C LEU A 31 50.20 -17.32 -56.21
N PRO A 32 49.08 -18.03 -55.86
CA PRO A 32 47.77 -18.16 -56.53
C PRO A 32 46.55 -17.69 -55.67
N THR A 33 45.45 -17.41 -56.37
CA THR A 33 44.16 -16.94 -55.83
C THR A 33 43.36 -18.08 -55.17
N THR A 34 43.02 -17.91 -53.89
CA THR A 34 41.99 -18.71 -53.20
C THR A 34 40.64 -17.96 -53.22
N PRO A 35 39.49 -18.66 -53.30
CA PRO A 35 38.20 -18.01 -53.44
C PRO A 35 37.83 -17.21 -52.17
N VAL A 36 37.67 -15.90 -52.34
CA VAL A 36 37.21 -14.97 -51.31
C VAL A 36 35.73 -15.20 -51.02
N ARG A 37 35.42 -15.74 -49.83
CA ARG A 37 34.05 -15.82 -49.30
C ARG A 37 33.58 -14.40 -48.96
N PRO A 38 32.36 -13.96 -49.35
CA PRO A 38 31.88 -12.63 -49.01
C PRO A 38 31.73 -12.50 -47.48
N ARG A 39 32.47 -11.55 -46.94
CA ARG A 39 32.47 -11.18 -45.52
C ARG A 39 31.32 -10.21 -45.28
N SER A 40 30.16 -10.69 -44.84
CA SER A 40 29.11 -9.83 -44.30
C SER A 40 28.06 -10.64 -43.53
N GLY A 41 28.17 -10.57 -42.20
CA GLY A 41 27.18 -11.03 -41.24
C GLY A 41 27.77 -10.76 -39.89
N TYR A 42 27.50 -9.57 -39.35
CA TYR A 42 27.86 -9.23 -37.97
C TYR A 42 27.36 -10.35 -37.06
N ALA A 43 28.28 -11.09 -36.46
CA ALA A 43 27.93 -11.96 -35.35
C ALA A 43 27.50 -11.03 -34.21
N GLU A 44 26.20 -10.98 -33.93
CA GLU A 44 25.69 -10.42 -32.69
C GLU A 44 26.40 -11.14 -31.54
N ILE A 45 27.17 -10.36 -30.78
CA ILE A 45 27.74 -10.83 -29.53
C ILE A 45 26.57 -11.19 -28.63
N ASN A 46 26.37 -12.49 -28.38
CA ASN A 46 25.40 -12.99 -27.41
C ASN A 46 25.75 -12.45 -26.02
N ARG A 47 25.22 -11.27 -25.68
CA ARG A 47 25.26 -10.71 -24.33
C ARG A 47 24.16 -11.38 -23.52
N SER A 48 24.46 -11.78 -22.29
CA SER A 48 23.50 -12.48 -21.45
C SER A 48 22.26 -11.61 -21.20
N PRO A 49 21.05 -12.21 -21.19
CA PRO A 49 19.79 -11.48 -20.97
C PRO A 49 19.66 -10.85 -19.58
N LEU A 50 20.65 -11.05 -18.69
CA LEU A 50 20.71 -10.48 -17.34
C LEU A 50 21.35 -9.09 -17.28
N LEU A 51 22.03 -8.65 -18.34
CA LEU A 51 22.70 -7.34 -18.41
C LEU A 51 21.82 -6.24 -19.03
N LEU A 52 20.64 -6.61 -19.53
CA LEU A 52 19.63 -5.67 -20.03
C LEU A 52 18.59 -5.43 -18.93
N PRO A 53 18.09 -4.19 -18.75
CA PRO A 53 16.91 -3.97 -17.92
C PRO A 53 15.78 -4.86 -18.43
N SER A 54 15.07 -5.54 -17.52
CA SER A 54 13.90 -6.33 -17.90
C SER A 54 12.95 -5.47 -18.73
N GLN A 55 12.45 -5.99 -19.85
CA GLN A 55 11.41 -5.31 -20.64
C GLN A 55 10.15 -5.02 -19.81
N SER A 56 9.94 -5.77 -18.71
CA SER A 56 8.86 -5.53 -17.75
C SER A 56 9.14 -4.45 -16.70
N ALA A 57 10.38 -3.95 -16.60
CA ALA A 57 10.77 -2.98 -15.57
C ALA A 57 10.46 -1.52 -15.95
N SER A 58 10.19 -1.23 -17.23
CA SER A 58 10.01 0.13 -17.72
C SER A 58 8.55 0.52 -18.01
N ILE A 59 7.61 -0.43 -17.98
CA ILE A 59 6.21 -0.18 -18.34
C ILE A 59 5.31 -0.63 -17.17
N PRO A 60 4.53 0.27 -16.55
CA PRO A 60 3.60 -0.08 -15.49
C PRO A 60 2.52 -1.04 -16.01
N PHE A 61 1.97 -1.85 -15.11
CA PHE A 61 0.93 -2.82 -15.44
C PHE A 61 -0.33 -2.13 -16.00
N ASP A 62 -0.71 -2.47 -17.24
CA ASP A 62 -1.85 -1.87 -17.94
C ASP A 62 -3.13 -2.67 -17.63
N TRP A 63 -3.98 -2.09 -16.75
CA TRP A 63 -5.25 -2.69 -16.35
C TRP A 63 -6.27 -2.77 -17.49
N ASP A 64 -6.19 -1.87 -18.47
CA ASP A 64 -7.11 -1.88 -19.61
C ASP A 64 -6.77 -3.00 -20.58
N ALA A 65 -5.47 -3.32 -20.70
CA ALA A 65 -5.03 -4.51 -21.41
C ALA A 65 -5.44 -5.81 -20.70
N ALA A 66 -5.34 -5.86 -19.37
CA ALA A 66 -5.77 -7.02 -18.58
C ALA A 66 -7.29 -7.28 -18.68
N LYS A 67 -8.09 -6.21 -18.83
CA LYS A 67 -9.54 -6.29 -19.08
C LYS A 67 -9.90 -6.62 -20.53
N GLY A 68 -8.91 -6.70 -21.43
CA GLY A 68 -9.11 -6.97 -22.85
C GLY A 68 -9.69 -5.80 -23.64
N LEU A 69 -9.71 -4.60 -23.06
CA LEU A 69 -10.14 -3.36 -23.72
C LEU A 69 -9.05 -2.81 -24.65
N LYS A 70 -7.80 -3.25 -24.44
CA LYS A 70 -6.62 -2.84 -25.18
C LYS A 70 -5.70 -4.05 -25.41
N GLU A 71 -4.91 -4.03 -26.48
CA GLU A 71 -3.92 -5.09 -26.71
C GLU A 71 -2.77 -4.99 -25.69
N ALA A 72 -2.34 -6.15 -25.16
CA ALA A 72 -1.26 -6.18 -24.19
C ALA A 72 0.04 -5.60 -24.80
N PRO A 73 0.74 -4.69 -24.10
CA PRO A 73 1.94 -4.03 -24.63
C PRO A 73 3.10 -5.00 -24.92
N TYR A 74 3.06 -6.21 -24.36
CA TYR A 74 4.03 -7.28 -24.62
C TYR A 74 3.61 -8.25 -25.73
N SER A 75 2.54 -7.96 -26.48
CA SER A 75 2.20 -8.77 -27.64
C SER A 75 3.34 -8.61 -28.66
N PRO A 76 4.07 -9.69 -29.01
CA PRO A 76 5.17 -9.57 -29.95
C PRO A 76 4.60 -9.03 -31.26
N ARG A 77 5.12 -7.86 -31.70
CA ARG A 77 4.83 -7.32 -33.03
C ARG A 77 5.33 -8.32 -34.06
N VAL A 78 4.44 -9.22 -34.49
CA VAL A 78 4.71 -10.15 -35.58
C VAL A 78 4.79 -9.30 -36.85
N SER A 79 6.02 -8.95 -37.24
CA SER A 79 6.31 -8.55 -38.61
C SER A 79 5.73 -9.61 -39.56
N ALA A 80 5.18 -9.15 -40.68
CA ALA A 80 4.47 -9.95 -41.68
C ALA A 80 5.34 -11.04 -42.34
N ARG A 81 5.74 -12.06 -41.57
CA ARG A 81 6.42 -13.26 -42.06
C ARG A 81 5.69 -14.48 -41.52
N LYS A 82 4.95 -15.09 -42.44
CA LYS A 82 4.41 -16.47 -42.46
C LYS A 82 4.56 -17.21 -41.12
N GLY A 83 3.49 -17.21 -40.33
CA GLY A 83 3.47 -17.71 -38.96
C GLY A 83 3.81 -19.18 -38.85
N ARG A 84 4.80 -19.49 -38.01
CA ARG A 84 4.96 -20.79 -37.37
C ARG A 84 4.37 -20.65 -35.96
N ARG A 85 3.14 -21.12 -35.77
CA ARG A 85 2.48 -21.18 -34.45
C ARG A 85 2.83 -22.52 -33.82
N SER A 86 3.33 -22.50 -32.59
CA SER A 86 3.48 -23.69 -31.76
C SER A 86 2.09 -24.17 -31.32
N GLU A 87 1.67 -25.29 -31.90
CA GLU A 87 0.63 -26.15 -31.35
C GLU A 87 1.13 -26.77 -30.05
N VAL A 88 0.57 -26.35 -28.92
CA VAL A 88 0.49 -27.20 -27.73
C VAL A 88 -0.85 -27.92 -27.84
N GLY A 89 -0.76 -29.23 -28.02
CA GLY A 89 -1.78 -30.03 -28.70
C GLY A 89 -3.06 -30.31 -27.92
N VAL A 90 -4.12 -30.59 -28.69
CA VAL A 90 -5.16 -31.58 -28.41
C VAL A 90 -5.74 -32.03 -29.75
N GLY A 91 -5.71 -33.33 -30.03
CA GLY A 91 -6.64 -34.01 -30.95
C GLY A 91 -6.12 -34.26 -32.37
N MET A 92 -5.51 -35.43 -32.57
CA MET A 92 -5.27 -36.04 -33.87
C MET A 92 -6.60 -36.43 -34.55
N ASN A 93 -6.65 -36.33 -35.89
CA ASN A 93 -7.63 -36.90 -36.85
C ASN A 93 -8.73 -35.97 -37.38
N GLY A 94 -8.42 -35.22 -38.44
CA GLY A 94 -9.38 -34.63 -39.38
C GLY A 94 -8.69 -34.29 -40.72
N PRO A 95 -9.35 -34.44 -41.88
CA PRO A 95 -8.69 -34.35 -43.18
C PRO A 95 -8.24 -32.92 -43.53
N PRO A 96 -7.21 -32.76 -44.38
CA PRO A 96 -6.50 -31.49 -44.55
C PRO A 96 -7.22 -30.61 -45.57
N GLY A 97 -7.74 -29.45 -45.16
CA GLY A 97 -8.32 -28.53 -46.14
C GLY A 97 -9.03 -27.25 -45.67
N THR A 98 -9.09 -26.92 -44.38
CA THR A 98 -9.83 -25.71 -43.95
C THR A 98 -8.95 -24.75 -43.15
N PRO A 99 -8.81 -23.46 -43.57
CA PRO A 99 -8.03 -22.49 -42.83
C PRO A 99 -8.70 -22.22 -41.47
N GLY A 100 -7.96 -22.47 -40.39
CA GLY A 100 -8.43 -22.33 -39.02
C GLY A 100 -8.89 -20.91 -38.71
N ARG A 101 -10.21 -20.70 -38.71
CA ARG A 101 -10.86 -19.53 -38.14
C ARG A 101 -10.41 -19.42 -36.68
N LYS A 102 -9.89 -18.26 -36.26
CA LYS A 102 -9.60 -17.98 -34.84
C LYS A 102 -10.87 -18.35 -34.06
N ARG A 103 -10.84 -19.44 -33.29
CA ARG A 103 -11.94 -19.78 -32.39
C ARG A 103 -11.91 -18.74 -31.29
N GLU A 104 -12.67 -17.66 -31.51
CA GLU A 104 -13.00 -16.72 -30.46
C GLU A 104 -13.55 -17.55 -29.31
N ARG A 105 -12.96 -17.42 -28.12
CA ARG A 105 -13.36 -18.19 -26.96
C ARG A 105 -14.82 -17.85 -26.68
N VAL A 106 -15.74 -18.71 -27.10
CA VAL A 106 -17.17 -18.54 -26.84
C VAL A 106 -17.36 -18.72 -25.34
N VAL A 107 -17.33 -17.60 -24.61
CA VAL A 107 -17.68 -17.58 -23.20
C VAL A 107 -19.18 -17.85 -23.13
N ARG A 108 -19.56 -19.06 -22.72
CA ARG A 108 -20.96 -19.39 -22.46
C ARG A 108 -21.49 -18.39 -21.44
N LYS A 109 -22.53 -17.65 -21.81
CA LYS A 109 -23.24 -16.78 -20.88
C LYS A 109 -23.85 -17.68 -19.80
N LYS A 110 -23.63 -17.32 -18.53
CA LYS A 110 -24.27 -18.01 -17.40
C LYS A 110 -25.78 -17.96 -17.55
N GLY A 111 -26.46 -19.04 -17.18
CA GLY A 111 -27.93 -19.10 -17.21
C GLY A 111 -28.57 -18.08 -16.27
N LEU A 112 -29.86 -17.76 -16.47
CA LEU A 112 -30.57 -16.77 -15.64
C LEU A 112 -30.58 -17.16 -14.15
N ILE A 113 -30.81 -18.44 -13.85
CA ILE A 113 -30.82 -18.98 -12.49
C ILE A 113 -29.43 -18.82 -11.84
N GLU A 114 -28.38 -19.18 -12.56
CA GLU A 114 -27.00 -19.05 -12.10
C GLU A 114 -26.61 -17.57 -11.89
N ARG A 115 -27.19 -16.65 -12.67
CA ARG A 115 -26.98 -15.21 -12.51
C ARG A 115 -27.61 -14.66 -11.23
N ILE A 116 -28.81 -15.15 -10.87
CA ILE A 116 -29.51 -14.75 -9.64
C ILE A 116 -28.77 -15.31 -8.42
N GLN A 117 -28.34 -16.58 -8.45
CA GLN A 117 -27.56 -17.18 -7.36
C GLN A 117 -26.21 -16.47 -7.13
N ASN A 118 -25.59 -15.95 -8.18
CA ASN A 118 -24.34 -15.18 -8.09
C ASN A 118 -24.52 -13.67 -7.85
N LEU A 119 -25.76 -13.16 -7.77
CA LEU A 119 -26.01 -11.73 -7.60
C LEU A 119 -25.45 -11.20 -6.26
N PRO A 120 -25.63 -11.88 -5.11
CA PRO A 120 -25.11 -11.41 -3.83
C PRO A 120 -23.58 -11.39 -3.80
N SER A 121 -22.93 -12.42 -4.38
CA SER A 121 -21.46 -12.46 -4.45
C SER A 121 -20.91 -11.37 -5.38
N ARG A 122 -21.62 -11.06 -6.47
CA ARG A 122 -21.27 -9.96 -7.36
C ARG A 122 -21.42 -8.60 -6.69
N ILE A 123 -22.51 -8.37 -5.95
CA ILE A 123 -22.71 -7.13 -5.19
C ILE A 123 -21.63 -7.01 -4.10
N ALA A 124 -21.35 -8.08 -3.36
CA ALA A 124 -20.28 -8.07 -2.35
C ALA A 124 -18.91 -7.77 -2.97
N PHE A 125 -18.62 -8.33 -4.15
CA PHE A 125 -17.40 -8.05 -4.90
C PHE A 125 -17.34 -6.59 -5.37
N GLU A 126 -18.42 -6.07 -5.94
CA GLU A 126 -18.51 -4.68 -6.40
C GLU A 126 -18.39 -3.69 -5.21
N ILE A 127 -19.01 -3.99 -4.07
CA ILE A 127 -18.84 -3.22 -2.82
C ILE A 127 -17.39 -3.28 -2.34
N SER A 128 -16.73 -4.44 -2.43
CA SER A 128 -15.33 -4.56 -1.99
C SER A 128 -14.35 -3.80 -2.89
N ILE A 129 -14.70 -3.62 -4.17
CA ILE A 129 -13.90 -2.85 -5.13
C ILE A 129 -14.21 -1.36 -5.05
N PHE A 130 -15.41 -0.99 -4.63
CA PHE A 130 -15.86 0.40 -4.61
C PHE A 130 -14.88 1.36 -3.92
N PRO A 131 -14.30 1.04 -2.74
CA PRO A 131 -13.32 1.91 -2.10
C PRO A 131 -12.04 2.15 -2.93
N ALA A 132 -11.67 1.21 -3.80
CA ALA A 132 -10.50 1.32 -4.66
C ALA A 132 -10.79 2.09 -5.96
N ASN A 133 -12.05 2.15 -6.39
CA ASN A 133 -12.46 2.80 -7.64
C ASN A 133 -12.82 4.28 -7.47
N VAL A 134 -13.08 4.75 -6.24
CA VAL A 134 -13.35 6.15 -5.97
C VAL A 134 -12.03 6.83 -5.61
N PRO A 135 -11.58 7.86 -6.36
CA PRO A 135 -10.41 8.63 -5.98
C PRO A 135 -10.77 9.48 -4.75
N PHE A 136 -10.59 8.92 -3.56
CA PHE A 136 -10.73 9.70 -2.33
C PHE A 136 -9.66 10.80 -2.29
N PRO A 137 -9.99 11.99 -1.77
CA PRO A 137 -8.98 13.01 -1.50
C PRO A 137 -7.92 12.45 -0.55
N GLU A 138 -6.68 12.96 -0.64
CA GLU A 138 -5.61 12.62 0.30
C GLU A 138 -6.12 12.74 1.74
N GLY A 139 -5.77 11.77 2.60
CA GLY A 139 -6.30 11.70 3.97
C GLY A 139 -6.15 13.01 4.75
N LYS A 140 -5.05 13.74 4.52
CA LYS A 140 -4.80 15.07 5.08
C LYS A 140 -5.77 16.15 4.58
N SER A 141 -6.03 16.16 3.28
CA SER A 141 -6.97 17.11 2.67
C SER A 141 -8.40 16.82 3.11
N ALA A 142 -8.78 15.54 3.14
CA ALA A 142 -10.06 15.09 3.67
C ALA A 142 -10.26 15.53 5.12
N ALA A 143 -9.25 15.31 5.97
CA ALA A 143 -9.27 15.70 7.36
C ALA A 143 -9.37 17.22 7.58
N ASN A 144 -8.66 18.02 6.77
CA ASN A 144 -8.77 19.48 6.85
C ASN A 144 -10.18 19.96 6.47
N VAL A 145 -10.80 19.37 5.44
CA VAL A 145 -12.16 19.72 5.00
C VAL A 145 -13.18 19.32 6.08
N VAL A 146 -13.09 18.08 6.58
CA VAL A 146 -14.00 17.57 7.61
C VAL A 146 -13.82 18.34 8.93
N GLY A 147 -12.58 18.52 9.39
CA GLY A 147 -12.27 19.26 10.60
C GLY A 147 -12.69 20.73 10.51
N GLY A 148 -12.45 21.36 9.36
CA GLY A 148 -12.94 22.73 9.08
C GLY A 148 -14.46 22.82 9.10
N ALA A 149 -15.15 21.83 8.52
CA ALA A 149 -16.61 21.76 8.57
C ALA A 149 -17.14 21.56 10.01
N LEU A 150 -16.46 20.76 10.84
CA LEU A 150 -16.79 20.58 12.25
C LEU A 150 -16.60 21.88 13.04
N HIS A 151 -15.50 22.62 12.82
CA HIS A 151 -15.29 23.94 13.40
C HIS A 151 -16.39 24.93 12.97
N PHE A 152 -16.72 24.97 11.69
CA PHE A 152 -17.75 25.84 11.15
C PHE A 152 -19.12 25.51 11.74
N LEU A 153 -19.48 24.23 11.82
CA LEU A 153 -20.72 23.79 12.44
C LEU A 153 -20.78 24.18 13.91
N HIS A 154 -19.70 23.97 14.66
CA HIS A 154 -19.62 24.35 16.08
C HIS A 154 -19.78 25.86 16.25
N PHE A 155 -19.13 26.66 15.39
CA PHE A 155 -19.31 28.10 15.36
C PHE A 155 -20.76 28.51 15.10
N CYS A 156 -21.41 27.94 14.09
CA CYS A 156 -22.82 28.21 13.80
C CYS A 156 -23.73 27.89 14.99
N VAL A 157 -23.49 26.75 15.67
CA VAL A 157 -24.24 26.37 16.88
C VAL A 157 -24.03 27.39 17.99
N ARG A 158 -22.79 27.82 18.24
CA ARG A 158 -22.50 28.85 19.25
C ARG A 158 -23.11 30.20 18.92
N LEU A 159 -23.14 30.59 17.65
CA LEU A 159 -23.82 31.81 17.21
C LEU A 159 -25.33 31.77 17.47
N VAL A 160 -25.97 30.63 17.25
CA VAL A 160 -27.40 30.47 17.55
C VAL A 160 -27.62 30.54 19.06
N GLN A 161 -26.82 29.81 19.85
CA GLN A 161 -26.91 29.81 21.32
C GLN A 161 -26.73 31.21 21.92
N VAL A 162 -25.76 31.98 21.43
CA VAL A 162 -25.51 33.35 21.90
C VAL A 162 -26.66 34.30 21.55
N ARG A 163 -27.32 34.10 20.40
CA ARG A 163 -28.48 34.91 20.00
C ARG A 163 -29.75 34.55 20.77
N ASP A 164 -29.84 33.30 21.21
CA ASP A 164 -30.99 32.76 21.94
C ASP A 164 -30.85 32.95 23.46
N VAL A 165 -29.76 33.57 23.94
CA VAL A 165 -29.65 34.02 25.34
C VAL A 165 -30.77 35.03 25.57
N PRO A 166 -31.78 34.71 26.39
CA PRO A 166 -32.89 35.63 26.59
C PRO A 166 -32.41 36.84 27.39
N ASP A 167 -32.89 38.03 27.04
CA ASP A 167 -32.62 39.29 27.77
C ASP A 167 -33.10 39.24 29.24
N THR A 168 -33.80 38.17 29.63
CA THR A 168 -34.24 37.84 31.01
C THR A 168 -33.10 37.87 32.03
N ASN A 169 -31.86 37.56 31.62
CA ASN A 169 -30.68 37.56 32.49
C ASN A 169 -29.98 38.92 32.63
N THR A 170 -30.49 39.96 31.97
CA THR A 170 -29.84 41.28 31.91
C THR A 170 -30.60 42.39 32.66
N GLY A 171 -31.81 42.15 33.18
CA GLY A 171 -32.56 43.17 33.92
C GLY A 171 -33.55 42.60 34.94
N TRP A 172 -33.71 43.31 36.07
CA TRP A 172 -34.68 43.01 37.12
C TRP A 172 -36.17 43.13 36.67
N GLU A 173 -36.41 43.54 35.43
CA GLU A 173 -37.72 43.87 34.87
C GLU A 173 -38.51 42.63 34.39
N ASP A 174 -37.87 41.46 34.26
CA ASP A 174 -38.48 40.29 33.60
C ASP A 174 -38.99 39.19 34.55
N MET A 175 -38.86 39.37 35.87
CA MET A 175 -39.36 38.43 36.90
C MET A 175 -40.90 38.25 36.87
N TYR A 176 -41.62 39.09 36.10
CA TYR A 176 -43.07 39.04 35.95
C TYR A 176 -43.55 38.41 34.62
N ARG A 177 -42.65 37.97 33.72
CA ARG A 177 -43.03 37.39 32.41
C ARG A 177 -42.37 36.03 32.13
N GLU A 178 -42.04 35.27 33.17
CA GLU A 178 -41.46 33.93 33.08
C GLU A 178 -42.46 32.87 32.63
N ASP A 179 -43.07 32.98 31.44
CA ASP A 179 -43.93 31.91 30.91
C ASP A 179 -44.02 31.90 29.37
N LYS A 180 -43.05 32.48 28.67
CA LYS A 180 -42.97 32.34 27.21
C LYS A 180 -42.18 31.10 26.81
N GLY A 181 -42.79 29.93 27.00
CA GLY A 181 -42.67 28.77 26.11
C GLY A 181 -41.27 28.31 25.74
N GLY A 182 -40.37 28.15 26.71
CA GLY A 182 -39.08 27.49 26.48
C GLY A 182 -39.29 26.08 25.92
N SER A 183 -38.70 25.79 24.76
CA SER A 183 -38.73 24.45 24.19
C SER A 183 -38.10 23.48 25.17
N TRP A 184 -38.84 22.47 25.62
CA TRP A 184 -38.33 21.39 26.49
C TRP A 184 -37.14 20.63 25.88
N PHE A 185 -36.89 20.82 24.58
CA PHE A 185 -35.80 20.24 23.83
C PHE A 185 -35.08 21.29 22.98
N ASP A 186 -33.77 21.40 23.19
CA ASP A 186 -32.88 22.30 22.44
C ASP A 186 -31.96 21.50 21.52
N TRP A 187 -32.17 21.69 20.21
CA TRP A 187 -31.35 21.07 19.16
C TRP A 187 -29.89 21.50 19.21
N THR A 188 -29.59 22.71 19.70
CA THR A 188 -28.22 23.22 19.77
C THR A 188 -27.41 22.45 20.81
N THR A 189 -28.01 22.14 21.97
CA THR A 189 -27.39 21.29 23.00
C THR A 189 -27.08 19.89 22.48
N VAL A 190 -28.02 19.25 21.77
CA VAL A 190 -27.79 17.91 21.20
C VAL A 190 -26.70 17.93 20.13
N LEU A 191 -26.69 18.95 19.27
CA LEU A 191 -25.67 19.09 18.24
C LEU A 191 -24.28 19.36 18.84
N THR A 192 -24.18 20.15 19.91
CA THR A 192 -22.94 20.36 20.66
C THR A 192 -22.46 19.05 21.29
N MET A 193 -23.34 18.28 21.93
CA MET A 193 -22.99 16.94 22.47
C MET A 193 -22.51 16.00 21.38
N PHE A 194 -23.14 16.02 20.19
CA PHE A 194 -22.67 15.27 19.03
C PHE A 194 -21.29 15.72 18.56
N LEU A 195 -21.03 17.03 18.47
CA LEU A 195 -19.74 17.59 18.05
C LEU A 195 -18.60 17.25 19.02
N VAL A 196 -18.86 17.30 20.33
CA VAL A 196 -17.91 16.86 21.37
C VAL A 196 -17.71 15.36 21.29
N GLY A 197 -18.80 14.60 21.17
CA GLY A 197 -18.79 13.15 21.01
C GLY A 197 -18.00 12.69 19.78
N ALA A 198 -18.12 13.40 18.65
CA ALA A 198 -17.38 13.13 17.42
C ALA A 198 -15.87 13.37 17.61
N ALA A 199 -15.49 14.46 18.30
CA ALA A 199 -14.08 14.73 18.62
C ALA A 199 -13.50 13.65 19.54
N LEU A 200 -14.26 13.23 20.56
CA LEU A 200 -13.87 12.15 21.47
C LEU A 200 -13.78 10.81 20.75
N ALA A 201 -14.75 10.48 19.89
CA ALA A 201 -14.73 9.26 19.10
C ALA A 201 -13.50 9.21 18.19
N ASN A 202 -13.17 10.31 17.50
CA ASN A 202 -11.95 10.38 16.69
C ASN A 202 -10.68 10.16 17.54
N ALA A 203 -10.60 10.77 18.73
CA ALA A 203 -9.47 10.55 19.64
C ALA A 203 -9.40 9.10 20.14
N LEU A 204 -10.54 8.50 20.50
CA LEU A 204 -10.60 7.11 20.94
C LEU A 204 -10.19 6.16 19.81
N ILE A 205 -10.69 6.37 18.60
CA ILE A 205 -10.30 5.59 17.43
C ILE A 205 -8.79 5.75 17.19
N LEU A 206 -8.28 6.98 17.17
CA LEU A 206 -6.85 7.24 17.00
C LEU A 206 -5.98 6.47 18.00
N PHE A 207 -6.31 6.50 19.30
CA PHE A 207 -5.51 5.83 20.34
C PHE A 207 -5.73 4.32 20.42
N THR A 208 -6.84 3.80 19.89
CA THR A 208 -7.15 2.36 19.89
C THR A 208 -6.85 1.69 18.55
N HIS A 209 -6.53 2.45 17.50
CA HIS A 209 -6.23 1.91 16.19
C HIS A 209 -4.85 1.23 16.17
N THR A 210 -4.87 -0.09 16.36
CA THR A 210 -3.69 -0.93 16.33
C THR A 210 -3.79 -1.99 15.24
N LYS A 211 -2.64 -2.37 14.70
CA LYS A 211 -2.49 -3.38 13.68
C LYS A 211 -1.62 -4.51 14.18
N ILE A 212 -2.09 -5.74 13.95
CA ILE A 212 -1.42 -6.94 14.42
C ILE A 212 -0.48 -7.45 13.33
N TYR A 213 0.81 -7.53 13.65
CA TYR A 213 1.85 -8.08 12.81
C TYR A 213 2.29 -9.45 13.33
N HIS A 214 2.47 -10.41 12.42
CA HIS A 214 2.80 -11.78 12.77
C HIS A 214 4.24 -12.11 12.35
N LEU A 215 5.11 -12.33 13.33
CA LEU A 215 6.51 -12.67 13.12
C LEU A 215 6.66 -14.20 13.09
N HIS A 216 6.79 -14.76 11.88
CA HIS A 216 6.81 -16.21 11.65
C HIS A 216 8.22 -16.84 11.75
N SER A 217 9.26 -16.02 11.61
CA SER A 217 10.66 -16.44 11.58
C SER A 217 11.40 -16.19 12.88
N GLN A 218 10.78 -15.47 13.83
CA GLN A 218 11.43 -15.07 15.06
C GLN A 218 11.15 -16.09 16.17
N THR A 219 12.21 -16.69 16.70
CA THR A 219 12.14 -17.70 17.77
C THR A 219 12.28 -17.09 19.17
N ASN A 220 13.09 -16.04 19.29
CA ASN A 220 13.31 -15.33 20.54
C ASN A 220 12.23 -14.26 20.77
N PRO A 221 11.81 -14.01 22.02
CA PRO A 221 10.82 -12.96 22.30
C PRO A 221 11.34 -11.59 21.87
N VAL A 222 10.64 -10.93 20.93
CA VAL A 222 10.80 -9.50 20.66
C VAL A 222 10.62 -8.69 21.94
N ALA A 223 11.57 -7.80 22.23
CA ALA A 223 11.54 -6.88 23.37
C ALA A 223 10.57 -5.71 23.13
N SER A 224 9.26 -6.01 23.10
CA SER A 224 8.19 -5.03 23.08
C SER A 224 7.10 -5.44 24.08
N PRO A 225 6.55 -4.50 24.88
CA PRO A 225 5.45 -4.79 25.79
C PRO A 225 4.17 -5.26 25.07
N HIS A 226 4.03 -4.93 23.78
CA HIS A 226 2.91 -5.32 22.93
C HIS A 226 3.17 -6.60 22.13
N ALA A 227 4.27 -7.31 22.42
CA ALA A 227 4.56 -8.59 21.79
C ALA A 227 4.05 -9.74 22.65
N ARG A 228 3.36 -10.70 22.02
CA ARG A 228 2.88 -11.93 22.69
C ARG A 228 3.01 -13.13 21.78
N PHE A 229 3.17 -14.32 22.35
CA PHE A 229 3.11 -15.56 21.58
C PHE A 229 1.67 -16.01 21.46
N VAL A 230 1.21 -16.21 20.23
CA VAL A 230 -0.12 -16.74 19.94
C VAL A 230 -0.01 -18.04 19.17
N THR A 231 -0.85 -18.96 19.58
CA THR A 231 -0.99 -20.27 18.98
C THR A 231 -1.93 -20.15 17.79
N ARG A 232 -1.41 -20.29 16.56
CA ARG A 232 -2.25 -20.17 15.36
C ARG A 232 -2.84 -21.55 14.99
N PRO A 233 -4.16 -21.71 14.91
CA PRO A 233 -4.76 -22.89 14.29
C PRO A 233 -4.48 -22.86 12.78
N GLU A 234 -4.13 -24.02 12.23
CA GLU A 234 -3.68 -24.21 10.84
C GLU A 234 -4.75 -23.79 9.80
N SER A 235 -6.03 -23.80 10.18
CA SER A 235 -7.11 -23.22 9.39
C SER A 235 -7.88 -22.17 10.19
N THR A 236 -8.07 -20.99 9.59
CA THR A 236 -8.99 -19.99 10.12
C THR A 236 -10.42 -20.45 9.81
N PRO A 237 -11.27 -20.77 10.80
CA PRO A 237 -12.66 -21.14 10.52
C PRO A 237 -13.38 -19.96 9.85
N PRO A 238 -14.37 -20.22 8.99
CA PRO A 238 -15.09 -19.18 8.26
C PRO A 238 -15.71 -18.14 9.21
N LEU A 239 -15.79 -16.89 8.76
CA LEU A 239 -16.26 -15.72 9.55
C LEU A 239 -17.62 -15.98 10.23
N THR A 240 -18.52 -16.66 9.53
CA THR A 240 -19.84 -17.05 10.04
C THR A 240 -19.75 -18.01 11.22
N SER A 241 -18.85 -18.99 11.17
CA SER A 241 -18.61 -19.91 12.29
C SER A 241 -18.03 -19.18 13.48
N ARG A 242 -17.12 -18.21 13.27
CA ARG A 242 -16.54 -17.40 14.35
C ARG A 242 -17.60 -16.57 15.05
N ILE A 243 -18.36 -15.78 14.29
CA ILE A 243 -19.43 -14.94 14.81
C ILE A 243 -20.46 -15.80 15.55
N ARG A 244 -20.89 -16.92 14.96
CA ARG A 244 -21.80 -17.86 15.62
C ARG A 244 -21.23 -18.39 16.93
N THR A 245 -19.96 -18.81 16.96
CA THR A 245 -19.33 -19.31 18.19
C THR A 245 -19.15 -18.23 19.25
N HIS A 246 -18.84 -16.99 18.86
CA HIS A 246 -18.73 -15.86 19.78
C HIS A 246 -20.10 -15.46 20.33
N LEU A 247 -21.11 -15.31 19.47
CA LEU A 247 -22.48 -15.04 19.88
C LEU A 247 -23.02 -16.15 20.79
N TRP A 248 -22.77 -17.42 20.45
CA TRP A 248 -23.18 -18.55 21.29
C TRP A 248 -22.46 -18.57 22.64
N ARG A 249 -21.15 -18.28 22.66
CA ARG A 249 -20.38 -18.17 23.91
C ARG A 249 -20.86 -17.01 24.76
N SER A 250 -21.07 -15.83 24.18
CA SER A 250 -21.61 -14.67 24.88
C SER A 250 -23.02 -14.91 25.39
N PHE A 251 -23.88 -15.56 24.61
CA PHE A 251 -25.22 -15.99 25.03
C PHE A 251 -25.14 -16.96 26.21
N VAL A 252 -24.33 -18.02 26.10
CA VAL A 252 -24.14 -18.99 27.19
C VAL A 252 -23.51 -18.34 28.41
N SER A 253 -22.55 -17.42 28.26
CA SER A 253 -21.94 -16.67 29.35
C SER A 253 -22.92 -15.72 30.02
N PHE A 254 -23.77 -15.04 29.25
CA PHE A 254 -24.85 -14.20 29.77
C PHE A 254 -25.86 -15.00 30.59
N TRP A 255 -26.31 -16.15 30.08
CA TRP A 255 -27.21 -17.03 30.82
C TRP A 255 -26.54 -17.69 32.04
N ARG A 256 -25.25 -18.03 31.95
CA ARG A 256 -24.48 -18.55 33.09
C ARG A 256 -24.27 -17.51 34.18
N PHE A 257 -24.02 -16.25 33.79
CA PHE A 257 -23.96 -15.11 34.70
C PHE A 257 -25.31 -14.92 35.41
N LEU A 258 -26.42 -14.91 34.66
CA LEU A 258 -27.76 -14.77 35.24
C LEU A 258 -28.14 -15.92 36.18
N LEU A 259 -27.66 -17.14 35.91
CA LEU A 259 -27.95 -18.34 36.72
C LEU A 259 -26.87 -18.64 37.77
N ASN A 260 -25.88 -17.75 37.95
CA ASN A 260 -24.75 -17.89 38.87
C ASN A 260 -24.01 -19.26 38.78
N LEU A 261 -23.90 -19.81 37.57
CA LEU A 261 -23.24 -21.09 37.32
C LEU A 261 -21.73 -20.86 37.15
N SER A 262 -20.95 -21.19 38.18
CA SER A 262 -19.49 -21.13 38.13
C SER A 262 -18.93 -21.99 36.99
N GLY A 263 -18.09 -21.38 36.15
CA GLY A 263 -17.55 -22.02 34.95
C GLY A 263 -16.35 -22.92 35.25
N SER A 264 -16.46 -24.19 34.89
CA SER A 264 -15.30 -25.10 34.81
C SER A 264 -14.33 -24.60 33.73
N ASN A 265 -13.11 -24.28 34.16
CA ASN A 265 -12.01 -23.90 33.29
C ASN A 265 -11.56 -25.14 32.51
N ARG A 266 -12.19 -25.42 31.36
CA ARG A 266 -11.73 -26.49 30.47
C ARG A 266 -10.32 -26.14 30.00
N GLY A 267 -9.36 -26.87 30.54
CA GLY A 267 -7.94 -26.73 30.25
C GLY A 267 -7.70 -26.62 28.76
N ALA A 268 -6.98 -25.58 28.36
CA ALA A 268 -6.52 -25.38 27.01
C ALA A 268 -5.81 -26.67 26.56
N SER A 269 -6.42 -27.37 25.61
CA SER A 269 -5.78 -28.49 24.93
C SER A 269 -4.43 -28.01 24.43
N LYS A 270 -3.37 -28.70 24.86
CA LYS A 270 -1.99 -28.47 24.44
C LYS A 270 -1.84 -28.94 23.00
N ASP A 271 -2.48 -28.22 22.09
CA ASP A 271 -2.43 -28.53 20.68
C ASP A 271 -1.06 -28.10 20.16
N SER A 272 -0.44 -28.99 19.38
CA SER A 272 0.92 -28.87 18.83
C SER A 272 1.00 -27.83 17.70
N SER A 273 0.26 -26.75 17.86
CA SER A 273 0.18 -25.64 16.92
C SER A 273 1.40 -24.75 17.04
N ARG A 274 1.99 -24.45 15.87
CA ARG A 274 3.14 -23.57 15.72
C ARG A 274 2.88 -22.24 16.45
N ARG A 275 3.67 -21.98 17.50
CA ARG A 275 3.65 -20.69 18.22
C ARG A 275 4.21 -19.64 17.27
N VAL A 276 3.41 -18.64 16.93
CA VAL A 276 3.83 -17.49 16.14
C VAL A 276 3.81 -16.29 17.06
N GLN A 277 4.83 -15.43 16.95
CA GLN A 277 4.84 -14.21 17.74
C GLN A 277 3.96 -13.16 17.06
N GLU A 278 3.03 -12.58 17.80
CA GLU A 278 2.21 -11.44 17.41
C GLU A 278 2.79 -10.17 18.03
N LEU A 279 2.83 -9.09 17.26
CA LEU A 279 3.19 -7.77 17.71
C LEU A 279 2.04 -6.83 17.34
N GLU A 280 1.43 -6.25 18.35
CA GLU A 280 0.45 -5.18 18.18
C GLU A 280 1.19 -3.86 18.03
N VAL A 281 1.00 -3.19 16.90
CA VAL A 281 1.66 -1.92 16.56
C VAL A 281 0.59 -0.87 16.36
N TRP A 282 0.76 0.27 17.01
CA TRP A 282 -0.07 1.44 16.74
C TRP A 282 0.18 1.95 15.31
N ASP A 283 -0.85 1.93 14.48
CA ASP A 283 -0.76 2.23 13.03
C ASP A 283 -1.92 3.14 12.62
N PRO A 284 -2.02 4.37 13.16
CA PRO A 284 -3.15 5.26 12.92
C PRO A 284 -3.25 5.66 11.44
N SER A 285 -4.45 5.84 10.92
CA SER A 285 -4.62 6.33 9.55
C SER A 285 -4.23 7.81 9.43
N GLU A 286 -3.77 8.21 8.24
CA GLU A 286 -3.42 9.62 7.98
C GLU A 286 -4.59 10.58 8.20
N LEU A 287 -5.83 10.10 7.94
CA LEU A 287 -7.05 10.89 8.14
C LEU A 287 -7.31 11.12 9.63
N GLU A 288 -7.35 10.07 10.46
CA GLU A 288 -7.63 10.17 11.90
C GLU A 288 -6.63 11.10 12.60
N LEU A 289 -5.36 10.96 12.23
CA LEU A 289 -4.26 11.72 12.80
C LEU A 289 -4.34 13.19 12.38
N ALA A 290 -4.56 13.47 11.09
CA ALA A 290 -4.74 14.84 10.61
C ALA A 290 -6.02 15.47 11.17
N LEU A 291 -7.11 14.71 11.30
CA LEU A 291 -8.38 15.19 11.84
C LEU A 291 -8.23 15.52 13.33
N PHE A 292 -7.48 14.71 14.08
CA PHE A 292 -7.16 15.00 15.48
C PHE A 292 -6.33 16.28 15.63
N CYS A 293 -5.42 16.57 14.70
CA CYS A 293 -4.65 17.83 14.72
C CYS A 293 -5.53 19.05 14.45
N VAL A 294 -6.50 18.93 13.54
CA VAL A 294 -7.38 20.05 13.15
C VAL A 294 -8.49 20.25 14.16
N TYR A 295 -9.21 19.19 14.56
CA TYR A 295 -10.36 19.22 15.45
C TYR A 295 -10.21 18.17 16.56
N SER A 296 -9.38 18.49 17.56
CA SER A 296 -9.18 17.65 18.75
C SER A 296 -10.31 17.83 19.79
N PRO A 297 -10.48 16.92 20.76
CA PRO A 297 -11.39 17.13 21.90
C PRO A 297 -11.16 18.45 22.64
N MET A 298 -9.91 18.94 22.68
CA MET A 298 -9.59 20.25 23.25
C MET A 298 -10.24 21.40 22.46
N HIS A 299 -10.29 21.32 21.14
CA HIS A 299 -10.97 22.33 20.33
C HIS A 299 -12.48 22.32 20.58
N ALA A 300 -13.09 21.14 20.72
CA ALA A 300 -14.50 21.01 21.06
C ALA A 300 -14.80 21.63 22.45
N LEU A 301 -13.92 21.45 23.43
CA LEU A 301 -14.04 22.10 24.74
C LEU A 301 -13.80 23.61 24.66
N LEU A 302 -12.82 24.08 23.88
CA LEU A 302 -12.56 25.51 23.71
C LEU A 302 -13.76 26.24 23.08
N TRP A 303 -14.50 25.58 22.19
CA TRP A 303 -15.78 26.11 21.70
C TRP A 303 -16.84 26.29 22.80
N MET A 304 -16.84 25.44 23.84
CA MET A 304 -17.73 25.62 25.00
C MET A 304 -17.39 26.87 25.82
N LEU A 305 -16.12 27.29 25.80
CA LEU A 305 -15.64 28.51 26.47
C LEU A 305 -15.72 29.75 25.58
N TRP A 306 -16.09 29.58 24.31
CA TRP A 306 -16.19 30.67 23.35
C TRP A 306 -17.38 31.58 23.67
N ASN A 307 -17.13 32.87 23.76
CA ASN A 307 -18.10 33.95 23.96
C ASN A 307 -17.73 35.16 23.06
N PRO A 308 -18.68 36.04 22.70
CA PRO A 308 -18.39 37.26 21.95
C PRO A 308 -17.41 38.22 22.64
N GLY A 309 -17.24 38.14 23.96
CA GLY A 309 -16.26 38.94 24.71
C GLY A 309 -14.83 38.41 24.68
N ASN A 310 -14.63 37.11 24.43
CA ASN A 310 -13.31 36.45 24.50
C ASN A 310 -12.91 35.73 23.20
N TRP A 311 -13.67 35.91 22.10
CA TRP A 311 -13.50 35.16 20.85
C TRP A 311 -12.09 35.23 20.26
N ILE A 312 -11.42 36.38 20.38
CA ILE A 312 -10.05 36.60 19.88
C ILE A 312 -9.07 35.69 20.63
N MET A 313 -9.14 35.70 21.96
CA MET A 313 -8.28 34.88 22.82
C MET A 313 -8.53 33.39 22.59
N ILE A 314 -9.78 32.96 22.54
CA ILE A 314 -10.13 31.55 22.32
C ILE A 314 -9.71 31.09 20.92
N SER A 315 -9.91 31.91 19.88
CA SER A 315 -9.46 31.59 18.52
C SER A 315 -7.94 31.49 18.42
N PHE A 316 -7.21 32.38 19.12
CA PHE A 316 -5.76 32.31 19.21
C PHE A 316 -5.30 31.02 19.91
N VAL A 317 -5.90 30.67 21.04
CA VAL A 317 -5.59 29.43 21.77
C VAL A 317 -5.91 28.19 20.92
N MET A 318 -7.03 28.17 20.21
CA MET A 318 -7.36 27.10 19.26
C MET A 318 -6.30 26.98 18.15
N GLY A 319 -5.92 28.10 17.52
CA GLY A 319 -4.87 28.12 16.50
C GLY A 319 -3.52 27.61 17.03
N CYS A 320 -3.10 28.07 18.20
CA CYS A 320 -1.90 27.59 18.88
C CYS A 320 -1.95 26.10 19.19
N THR A 321 -3.10 25.60 19.66
CA THR A 321 -3.31 24.16 19.95
C THR A 321 -3.16 23.32 18.68
N ALA A 322 -3.78 23.75 17.57
CA ALA A 322 -3.66 23.06 16.28
C ALA A 322 -2.22 23.06 15.76
N VAL A 323 -1.52 24.20 15.84
CA VAL A 323 -0.10 24.31 15.44
C VAL A 323 0.78 23.43 16.31
N GLN A 324 0.59 23.44 17.63
CA GLN A 324 1.34 22.61 18.57
C GLN A 324 1.18 21.12 18.28
N LEU A 325 -0.05 20.65 18.09
CA LEU A 325 -0.33 19.25 17.75
C LEU A 325 0.31 18.86 16.41
N ARG A 326 0.20 19.72 15.39
CA ARG A 326 0.78 19.48 14.07
C ARG A 326 2.30 19.47 14.10
N ALA A 327 2.93 20.34 14.87
CA ALA A 327 4.37 20.35 15.07
C ALA A 327 4.85 19.06 15.79
N LEU A 328 4.13 18.64 16.83
CA LEU A 328 4.44 17.40 17.55
C LEU A 328 4.37 16.17 16.64
N VAL A 329 3.30 16.05 15.86
CA VAL A 329 3.11 14.97 14.89
C VAL A 329 4.23 14.94 13.86
N THR A 330 4.50 16.07 13.20
CA THR A 330 5.47 16.13 12.11
C THR A 330 6.89 15.84 12.57
N THR A 331 7.27 16.34 13.75
CA THR A 331 8.59 16.05 14.35
C THR A 331 8.71 14.59 14.79
N TYR A 332 7.64 13.98 15.30
CA TYR A 332 7.63 12.57 15.66
C TYR A 332 7.68 11.66 14.43
N GLU A 333 6.94 11.97 13.37
CA GLU A 333 7.02 11.25 12.09
C GLU A 333 8.42 11.33 11.48
N ALA A 334 9.07 12.50 11.54
CA ALA A 334 10.44 12.66 11.09
C ALA A 334 11.38 11.74 11.89
N LYS A 335 11.27 11.74 13.22
CA LYS A 335 12.04 10.84 14.10
C LYS A 335 11.84 9.36 13.75
N LEU A 336 10.62 8.93 13.45
CA LEU A 336 10.35 7.55 13.04
C LEU A 336 11.01 7.20 11.70
N LYS A 337 10.92 8.10 10.71
CA LYS A 337 11.57 7.94 9.41
C LYS A 337 13.08 7.85 9.56
N ASP A 338 13.68 8.73 10.36
CA ASP A 338 15.13 8.73 10.59
C ASP A 338 15.60 7.44 11.25
N ARG A 339 14.87 6.93 12.25
CA ARG A 339 15.19 5.63 12.88
C ARG A 339 15.06 4.46 11.90
N ALA A 340 14.05 4.48 11.03
CA ALA A 340 13.89 3.46 10.00
C ALA A 340 15.07 3.49 9.01
N ILE A 341 15.47 4.67 8.54
CA ILE A 341 16.62 4.86 7.65
C ILE A 341 17.90 4.35 8.30
N ILE A 342 18.18 4.73 9.55
CA ILE A 342 19.35 4.27 10.28
C ILE A 342 19.34 2.74 10.39
N SER A 343 18.20 2.14 10.75
CA SER A 343 18.11 0.67 10.86
C SER A 343 18.34 -0.04 9.53
N ALA A 344 17.86 0.54 8.43
CA ALA A 344 18.05 0.01 7.09
C ALA A 344 19.52 0.13 6.64
N GLU A 345 20.15 1.27 6.92
CA GLU A 345 21.56 1.50 6.56
C GLU A 345 22.49 0.59 7.36
N VAL A 346 22.23 0.38 8.65
CA VAL A 346 23.01 -0.57 9.47
C VAL A 346 22.92 -1.99 8.90
N MET A 347 21.74 -2.43 8.45
CA MET A 347 21.60 -3.74 7.81
C MET A 347 22.30 -3.79 6.45
N ASN A 348 22.23 -2.71 5.65
CA ASN A 348 22.94 -2.60 4.38
C ASN A 348 24.46 -2.67 4.55
N GLU A 349 25.03 -1.93 5.51
CA GLU A 349 26.46 -1.95 5.83
C GLU A 349 26.89 -3.34 6.34
N TYR A 350 26.05 -3.98 7.15
CA TYR A 350 26.27 -5.35 7.60
C TYR A 350 26.31 -6.33 6.43
N ASP A 351 25.34 -6.26 5.53
CA ASP A 351 25.25 -7.14 4.37
C ASP A 351 26.44 -6.97 3.44
N GLN A 352 26.84 -5.73 3.16
CA GLN A 352 27.99 -5.40 2.32
C GLN A 352 29.32 -5.88 2.90
N ARG A 353 29.52 -5.72 4.21
CA ARG A 353 30.81 -6.07 4.84
C ARG A 353 30.93 -7.53 5.23
N PHE A 354 29.85 -8.15 5.68
CA PHE A 354 29.90 -9.47 6.31
C PHE A 354 29.17 -10.57 5.53
N VAL A 355 28.09 -10.23 4.81
CA VAL A 355 27.25 -11.24 4.13
C VAL A 355 27.70 -11.45 2.69
N TYR A 356 27.65 -10.42 1.83
CA TYR A 356 27.95 -10.57 0.40
C TYR A 356 29.35 -11.10 0.10
N PRO A 357 30.44 -10.71 0.81
CA PRO A 357 31.75 -11.30 0.56
C PRO A 357 31.81 -12.81 0.84
N ARG A 358 30.98 -13.30 1.77
CA ARG A 358 30.93 -14.72 2.15
C ARG A 358 29.98 -15.53 1.28
N VAL A 359 28.85 -14.95 0.90
CA VAL A 359 27.81 -15.61 0.09
C VAL A 359 28.18 -15.59 -1.41
N ASN A 360 28.69 -14.45 -1.89
CA ASN A 360 29.08 -14.23 -3.30
C ASN A 360 30.57 -13.85 -3.40
N PRO A 361 31.51 -14.74 -3.02
CA PRO A 361 32.93 -14.46 -3.17
C PRO A 361 33.28 -14.28 -4.64
N ILE A 362 33.98 -13.20 -4.98
CA ILE A 362 34.49 -12.97 -6.34
C ILE A 362 35.58 -14.00 -6.61
N ARG A 363 35.24 -15.08 -7.30
CA ARG A 363 36.19 -16.09 -7.76
C ARG A 363 36.67 -15.72 -9.15
N LYS A 364 37.97 -15.83 -9.38
CA LYS A 364 38.56 -15.77 -10.72
C LYS A 364 38.75 -17.21 -11.19
N ASP A 365 38.21 -17.55 -12.36
CA ASP A 365 38.51 -18.83 -13.01
C ASP A 365 39.95 -18.80 -13.50
N ALA A 366 40.83 -19.52 -12.81
CA ALA A 366 42.19 -19.74 -13.26
C ALA A 366 42.22 -20.99 -14.15
N SER A 367 42.35 -20.82 -15.46
CA SER A 367 42.62 -21.93 -16.36
C SER A 367 44.07 -22.38 -16.16
N VAL A 368 44.27 -23.52 -15.51
CA VAL A 368 45.59 -24.14 -15.42
C VAL A 368 45.79 -24.95 -16.70
N MET A 369 46.50 -24.38 -17.68
CA MET A 369 47.06 -25.18 -18.77
C MET A 369 48.41 -25.70 -18.29
N THR A 370 48.55 -27.02 -18.13
CA THR A 370 49.87 -27.63 -17.97
C THR A 370 50.60 -27.54 -19.30
N HIS A 371 51.71 -26.82 -19.31
CA HIS A 371 52.57 -26.74 -20.48
C HIS A 371 53.22 -28.11 -20.70
N GLU A 372 53.17 -28.63 -21.92
CA GLU A 372 53.69 -29.95 -22.31
C GLU A 372 55.21 -30.13 -22.09
N SER A 373 55.95 -29.05 -21.82
CA SER A 373 57.39 -29.08 -21.54
C SER A 373 57.77 -29.65 -20.17
N GLU A 374 56.82 -29.86 -19.25
CA GLU A 374 57.11 -30.48 -17.94
C GLU A 374 57.09 -32.02 -18.01
N MET A 375 56.66 -32.59 -19.14
CA MET A 375 56.68 -34.03 -19.41
C MET A 375 58.01 -34.45 -20.07
N VAL A 376 59.15 -34.03 -19.54
CA VAL A 376 60.44 -34.60 -19.98
C VAL A 376 60.63 -35.93 -19.26
N GLY A 377 60.25 -37.01 -19.95
CA GLY A 377 60.56 -38.36 -19.51
C GLY A 377 62.07 -38.53 -19.39
N HIS A 378 62.55 -38.83 -18.18
CA HIS A 378 63.86 -39.42 -17.98
C HIS A 378 63.92 -40.72 -18.79
N ARG A 379 64.77 -40.74 -19.83
CA ARG A 379 65.14 -41.94 -20.57
C ARG A 379 66.59 -42.27 -20.29
#